data_AF-A0A062GW48-F1
#
_entry.id   AF-A0A062GW48-F1
#
_cell.length_a   1.000
_cell.length_b   1.000
_cell.length_c   1.000
_cell.angle_alpha   90.00
_cell.angle_beta   90.00
_cell.angle_gamma   90.00
#
_symmetry.space_group_name_H-M   'P 1'
#
loop_
_entity.id
_entity.type
_entity.pdbx_description
1 polymer ?
#
loop_
_entity_poly.entity_id
_entity_poly.type
_entity_poly.pdbx_seq_one_letter_code
_entity_poly.pdbx_strand_id
1 'polypeptide(L)'
;MNAVVTEKLSNLEWVGQQMRAKTASYETSTASTGEKAPTWEERCGAIASIEDEATKAYCEILVWGDSRDTTQAFKTLVEHIGEILYEAASKERQRHHFDLKLFCMKVARMQVFFKMRPVIKEDRTLQGQLKFCGIDEIKADTYSKNYAYLGAMVDIILKDMEDEIDFYVGQYRKKLNN
;
A
#
# COMPACT_ATOMS: atom_id res chain seq x y z
N MET A 1 -19.20 -29.24 -22.88
CA MET A 1 -18.52 -28.99 -21.59
C MET A 1 -17.86 -27.63 -21.70
N ASN A 2 -18.31 -26.64 -20.93
CA ASN A 2 -17.63 -25.36 -20.89
C ASN A 2 -16.42 -25.52 -19.97
N ALA A 3 -15.22 -25.46 -20.54
CA ALA A 3 -14.00 -25.32 -19.77
C ALA A 3 -14.13 -24.01 -18.99
N VAL A 4 -14.38 -24.13 -17.68
CA VAL A 4 -14.23 -23.01 -16.76
C VAL A 4 -12.75 -22.66 -16.80
N VAL A 5 -12.41 -21.62 -17.56
CA VAL A 5 -11.11 -20.96 -17.46
C VAL A 5 -11.09 -20.34 -16.07
N THR A 6 -10.61 -21.08 -15.07
CA THR A 6 -10.33 -20.50 -13.76
C THR A 6 -9.19 -19.52 -13.94
N GLU A 7 -9.49 -18.23 -13.83
CA GLU A 7 -8.48 -17.17 -13.86
C GLU A 7 -7.38 -17.48 -12.84
N LYS A 8 -6.12 -17.41 -13.29
CA LYS A 8 -4.98 -17.67 -12.43
C LYS A 8 -4.90 -16.53 -11.41
N LEU A 9 -5.09 -16.87 -10.15
CA LEU A 9 -4.99 -15.95 -9.01
C LEU A 9 -3.70 -15.13 -9.05
N SER A 10 -3.81 -13.80 -8.95
CA SER A 10 -2.64 -12.89 -8.88
C SER A 10 -1.79 -13.20 -7.64
N ASN A 11 -0.54 -12.72 -7.61
CA ASN A 11 0.33 -12.95 -6.45
C ASN A 11 -0.22 -12.28 -5.19
N LEU A 12 -0.77 -11.06 -5.31
CA LEU A 12 -1.37 -10.35 -4.19
C LEU A 12 -2.61 -11.07 -3.64
N GLU A 13 -3.48 -11.58 -4.52
CA GLU A 13 -4.63 -12.38 -4.10
C GLU A 13 -4.20 -13.71 -3.47
N TRP A 14 -3.16 -14.36 -4.02
CA TRP A 14 -2.61 -15.60 -3.49
C TRP A 14 -2.10 -15.46 -2.07
N VAL A 15 -1.35 -14.39 -1.80
CA VAL A 15 -0.87 -14.10 -0.45
C VAL A 15 -1.98 -13.55 0.46
N GLY A 16 -2.98 -12.87 -0.10
CA GLY A 16 -4.11 -12.28 0.64
C GLY A 16 -5.17 -13.28 1.12
N GLN A 17 -5.24 -14.47 0.51
CA GLN A 17 -6.23 -15.48 0.88
C GLN A 17 -6.11 -15.89 2.34
N GLN A 18 -7.24 -15.86 3.05
CA GLN A 18 -7.35 -16.28 4.46
C GLN A 18 -6.54 -15.45 5.47
N MET A 19 -5.93 -14.35 5.04
CA MET A 19 -5.12 -13.49 5.91
C MET A 19 -5.92 -12.48 6.74
N ARG A 20 -7.21 -12.29 6.42
CA ARG A 20 -8.09 -11.34 7.11
C ARG A 20 -8.75 -11.98 8.34
N ALA A 21 -8.93 -11.19 9.40
CA ALA A 21 -9.44 -11.60 10.72
C ALA A 21 -10.86 -12.22 10.76
N LYS A 22 -11.52 -12.45 9.62
CA LYS A 22 -12.85 -13.07 9.51
C LYS A 22 -12.94 -14.21 8.49
N THR A 23 -11.83 -14.70 7.95
CA THR A 23 -11.89 -15.83 7.02
C THR A 23 -11.98 -17.13 7.82
N ALA A 24 -13.19 -17.69 7.93
CA ALA A 24 -13.34 -19.05 8.40
C ALA A 24 -12.54 -19.97 7.45
N SER A 25 -11.52 -20.65 7.96
CA SER A 25 -10.74 -21.64 7.24
C SER A 25 -11.60 -22.88 7.00
N TYR A 26 -12.52 -22.79 6.04
CA TYR A 26 -13.08 -23.99 5.43
C TYR A 26 -12.04 -24.47 4.42
N GLU A 27 -11.12 -25.33 4.87
CA GLU A 27 -10.41 -26.19 3.94
C GLU A 27 -11.44 -27.07 3.24
N THR A 28 -11.97 -26.56 2.12
CA THR A 28 -12.49 -27.43 1.06
C THR A 28 -11.38 -27.47 0.05
N SER A 29 -10.48 -28.42 0.23
CA SER A 29 -9.46 -28.81 -0.72
C SER A 29 -10.15 -29.29 -1.99
N THR A 30 -10.50 -28.35 -2.87
CA THR A 30 -10.88 -28.63 -4.25
C THR A 30 -10.34 -27.54 -5.17
N ALA A 31 -9.03 -27.30 -5.11
CA ALA A 31 -8.34 -26.87 -6.32
C ALA A 31 -8.46 -28.02 -7.32
N SER A 32 -9.27 -27.84 -8.36
CA SER A 32 -9.53 -28.79 -9.45
C SER A 32 -8.29 -29.13 -10.28
N THR A 33 -7.10 -28.63 -9.88
CA THR A 33 -5.81 -28.77 -10.56
C THR A 33 -4.84 -29.73 -9.87
N GLY A 34 -5.16 -30.27 -8.68
CA GLY A 34 -4.25 -31.17 -7.95
C GLY A 34 -3.04 -30.48 -7.30
N GLU A 35 -2.96 -29.14 -7.34
CA GLU A 35 -1.97 -28.36 -6.59
C GLU A 35 -2.41 -28.21 -5.13
N LYS A 36 -1.48 -28.43 -4.19
CA LYS A 36 -1.70 -28.22 -2.76
C LYS A 36 -2.05 -26.74 -2.53
N ALA A 37 -3.16 -26.49 -1.83
CA ALA A 37 -3.48 -25.13 -1.41
C ALA A 37 -2.40 -24.61 -0.46
N PRO A 38 -1.92 -23.37 -0.62
CA PRO A 38 -0.83 -22.87 0.22
C PRO A 38 -1.26 -22.75 1.68
N THR A 39 -0.35 -23.00 2.61
CA THR A 39 -0.61 -22.87 4.05
C THR A 39 -0.51 -21.42 4.52
N TRP A 40 -0.94 -21.15 5.75
CA TRP A 40 -0.75 -19.85 6.38
C TRP A 40 0.73 -19.47 6.49
N GLU A 41 1.58 -20.42 6.88
CA GLU A 41 3.02 -20.22 7.04
C GLU A 41 3.70 -19.94 5.71
N GLU A 42 3.29 -20.61 4.63
CA GLU A 42 3.80 -20.36 3.28
C GLU A 42 3.48 -18.92 2.82
N ARG A 43 2.29 -18.39 3.14
CA ARG A 43 1.95 -16.99 2.85
C ARG A 43 2.74 -16.01 3.71
N CYS A 44 2.86 -16.28 5.00
CA CYS A 44 3.71 -15.48 5.90
C CYS A 44 5.18 -15.47 5.43
N GLY A 45 5.69 -16.60 4.94
CA GLY A 45 7.02 -16.71 4.37
C GLY A 45 7.20 -15.88 3.10
N ALA A 46 6.17 -15.82 2.24
CA ALA A 46 6.19 -14.95 1.06
C ALA A 46 6.28 -13.46 1.45
N ILE A 47 5.50 -13.01 2.43
CA ILE A 47 5.57 -11.63 2.95
C ILE A 47 6.95 -11.37 3.55
N ALA A 48 7.47 -12.30 4.36
CA ALA A 48 8.79 -12.19 4.98
C ALA A 48 9.94 -12.12 3.97
N SER A 49 9.75 -12.69 2.77
CA SER A 49 10.75 -12.71 1.71
C SER A 49 10.93 -11.37 0.97
N ILE A 50 10.01 -10.41 1.14
CA ILE A 50 10.17 -9.05 0.62
C ILE A 50 11.34 -8.39 1.37
N GLU A 51 12.32 -7.87 0.65
CA GLU A 51 13.55 -7.33 1.25
C GLU A 51 13.36 -5.89 1.74
N ASP A 52 12.72 -5.04 0.93
CA ASP A 52 12.43 -3.66 1.32
C ASP A 52 11.37 -3.60 2.43
N GLU A 53 11.70 -2.92 3.53
CA GLU A 53 10.84 -2.85 4.71
C GLU A 53 9.55 -2.07 4.47
N ALA A 54 9.60 -1.00 3.65
CA ALA A 54 8.42 -0.20 3.34
C ALA A 54 7.45 -0.97 2.43
N THR A 55 7.97 -1.67 1.43
CA THR A 55 7.23 -2.57 0.54
C THR A 55 6.62 -3.73 1.30
N LYS A 56 7.36 -4.32 2.24
CA LYS A 56 6.84 -5.35 3.15
C LYS A 56 5.69 -4.80 3.99
N ALA A 57 5.87 -3.63 4.60
CA ALA A 57 4.82 -2.96 5.38
C ALA A 57 3.59 -2.65 4.52
N TYR A 58 3.76 -2.25 3.27
CA TYR A 58 2.65 -2.04 2.34
C TYR A 58 1.92 -3.36 2.03
N CYS A 59 2.64 -4.44 1.76
CA CYS A 59 2.09 -5.78 1.58
C CYS A 59 1.25 -6.22 2.79
N GLU A 60 1.79 -6.04 4.00
CA GLU A 60 1.08 -6.33 5.24
C GLU A 60 -0.24 -5.56 5.36
N ILE A 61 -0.26 -4.26 5.04
CA ILE A 61 -1.49 -3.45 5.08
C ILE A 61 -2.54 -4.01 4.12
N LEU A 62 -2.14 -4.38 2.89
CA LEU A 62 -3.04 -4.92 1.87
C LEU A 62 -3.60 -6.30 2.24
N VAL A 63 -2.73 -7.15 2.82
CA VAL A 63 -3.01 -8.56 3.09
C VAL A 63 -3.80 -8.74 4.39
N TRP A 64 -3.37 -8.11 5.48
CA TRP A 64 -4.07 -8.20 6.78
C TRP A 64 -5.40 -7.47 6.77
N GLY A 65 -5.55 -6.46 5.90
CA GLY A 65 -6.70 -5.57 5.88
C GLY A 65 -6.77 -4.63 7.09
N ASP A 66 -5.69 -4.55 7.88
CA ASP A 66 -5.55 -3.59 8.96
C ASP A 66 -4.84 -2.32 8.47
N SER A 67 -5.61 -1.42 7.87
CA SER A 67 -5.11 -0.16 7.34
C SER A 67 -5.12 0.98 8.35
N ARG A 68 -5.34 0.71 9.65
CA ARG A 68 -5.38 1.75 10.70
C ARG A 68 -4.06 2.51 10.70
N ASP A 69 -4.14 3.84 10.80
CA ASP A 69 -2.97 4.72 10.78
C ASP A 69 -2.11 4.66 12.04
N THR A 70 -2.54 3.89 13.05
CA THR A 70 -1.83 3.63 14.29
C THR A 70 -0.90 2.42 14.22
N THR A 71 -1.02 1.57 13.19
CA THR A 71 -0.21 0.35 13.05
C THR A 71 1.23 0.69 12.73
N GLN A 72 2.14 -0.23 13.06
CA GLN A 72 3.56 -0.06 12.73
C GLN A 72 3.78 -0.06 11.21
N ALA A 73 3.14 -0.97 10.48
CA ALA A 73 3.23 -1.05 9.03
C ALA A 73 2.82 0.28 8.35
N PHE A 74 1.71 0.89 8.80
CA PHE A 74 1.27 2.17 8.25
C PHE A 74 2.29 3.29 8.52
N LYS A 75 2.87 3.33 9.73
CA LYS A 75 3.89 4.32 10.09
C LYS A 75 5.16 4.14 9.25
N THR A 76 5.67 2.92 9.14
CA THR A 76 6.86 2.59 8.35
C THR A 76 6.69 3.00 6.89
N LEU A 77 5.54 2.69 6.28
CA LEU A 77 5.24 3.08 4.90
C LEU A 77 5.18 4.61 4.73
N VAL A 78 4.48 5.30 5.63
CA VAL A 78 4.33 6.77 5.56
C VAL A 78 5.65 7.49 5.78
N GLU A 79 6.49 7.01 6.71
CA GLU A 79 7.80 7.58 6.97
C GLU A 79 8.69 7.47 5.74
N HIS A 80 8.81 6.28 5.17
CA HIS A 80 9.60 6.05 3.95
C HIS A 80 9.14 6.93 2.78
N ILE A 81 7.84 6.94 2.47
CA ILE A 81 7.29 7.77 1.39
C ILE A 81 7.50 9.26 1.70
N GLY A 82 7.31 9.68 2.95
CA GLY A 82 7.48 11.08 3.35
C GLY A 82 8.93 11.58 3.18
N GLU A 83 9.93 10.72 3.39
CA GLU A 83 11.33 11.05 3.12
C GLU A 83 11.61 11.23 1.63
N ILE A 84 11.08 10.34 0.78
CA ILE A 84 11.18 10.47 -0.69
C ILE A 84 10.54 11.78 -1.16
N LEU A 85 9.33 12.10 -0.66
CA LEU A 85 8.63 13.34 -0.98
C LEU A 85 9.42 14.57 -0.52
N TYR A 86 10.03 14.53 0.67
CA TYR A 86 10.85 15.61 1.17
C TYR A 86 12.10 15.83 0.31
N GLU A 87 12.80 14.77 -0.08
CA GLU A 87 13.95 14.85 -0.96
C GLU A 87 13.57 15.51 -2.30
N ALA A 88 12.48 15.07 -2.93
CA ALA A 88 12.00 15.66 -4.17
C ALA A 88 11.60 17.13 -4.02
N ALA A 89 10.81 17.46 -3.00
CA ALA A 89 10.34 18.82 -2.78
C ALA A 89 11.48 19.80 -2.44
N SER A 90 12.48 19.34 -1.71
CA SER A 90 13.65 20.16 -1.34
C SER A 90 14.51 20.56 -2.55
N LYS A 91 14.53 19.73 -3.60
CA LYS A 91 15.24 20.01 -4.86
C LYS A 91 14.51 21.05 -5.71
N GLU A 92 13.18 21.02 -5.72
CA GLU A 92 12.34 21.98 -6.45
C GLU A 92 12.41 23.40 -5.88
N ARG A 93 12.43 23.52 -4.55
CA ARG A 93 12.47 24.84 -3.89
C ARG A 93 13.19 24.78 -2.55
N GLN A 94 14.05 25.77 -2.33
CA GLN A 94 14.86 25.86 -1.11
C GLN A 94 14.21 26.69 0.01
N ARG A 95 13.22 27.52 -0.31
CA ARG A 95 12.57 28.43 0.66
C ARG A 95 11.08 28.14 0.82
N HIS A 96 10.71 27.65 2.00
CA HIS A 96 9.33 27.40 2.41
C HIS A 96 9.00 28.22 3.67
N HIS A 97 7.75 28.66 3.81
CA HIS A 97 7.26 29.39 4.99
C HIS A 97 6.80 28.47 6.13
N PHE A 98 6.95 27.16 5.94
CA PHE A 98 6.54 26.11 6.86
C PHE A 98 7.60 25.00 6.86
N ASP A 99 7.51 24.08 7.82
CA ASP A 99 8.35 22.90 7.89
C ASP A 99 8.03 21.95 6.73
N LEU A 100 8.90 21.94 5.71
CA LEU A 100 8.71 21.14 4.50
C LEU A 100 8.75 19.63 4.80
N LYS A 101 9.60 19.19 5.73
CA LYS A 101 9.72 17.76 6.06
C LYS A 101 8.42 17.28 6.71
N LEU A 102 7.93 18.02 7.71
CA LEU A 102 6.66 17.71 8.35
C LEU A 102 5.49 17.76 7.35
N PHE A 103 5.48 18.76 6.46
CA PHE A 103 4.47 18.84 5.40
C PHE A 103 4.47 17.62 4.49
N CYS A 104 5.63 17.18 3.99
CA CYS A 104 5.75 15.99 3.14
C CYS A 104 5.29 14.72 3.88
N MET A 105 5.60 14.58 5.18
CA MET A 105 5.11 13.47 6.01
C MET A 105 3.58 13.47 6.12
N LYS A 106 2.96 14.64 6.32
CA LYS A 106 1.50 14.75 6.34
C LYS A 106 0.87 14.45 4.98
N VAL A 107 1.50 14.86 3.88
CA VAL A 107 1.03 14.54 2.52
C VAL A 107 1.12 13.04 2.26
N ALA A 108 2.24 12.39 2.60
CA ALA A 108 2.38 10.93 2.52
C ALA A 108 1.26 10.23 3.31
N ARG A 109 1.07 10.61 4.58
CA ARG A 109 -0.02 10.10 5.42
C ARG A 109 -1.39 10.27 4.78
N MET A 110 -1.67 11.48 4.27
CA MET A 110 -2.95 11.81 3.63
C MET A 110 -3.22 10.88 2.45
N GLN A 111 -2.25 10.74 1.54
CA GLN A 111 -2.42 9.94 0.33
C GLN A 111 -2.56 8.45 0.64
N VAL A 112 -1.69 7.90 1.50
CA VAL A 112 -1.78 6.49 1.92
C VAL A 112 -3.11 6.23 2.64
N PHE A 113 -3.52 7.12 3.55
CA PHE A 113 -4.78 6.97 4.28
C PHE A 113 -5.99 6.89 3.34
N PHE A 114 -6.08 7.82 2.37
CA PHE A 114 -7.19 7.90 1.43
C PHE A 114 -7.14 6.83 0.34
N LYS A 115 -5.94 6.37 -0.05
CA LYS A 115 -5.80 5.19 -0.93
C LYS A 115 -6.44 3.96 -0.30
N MET A 116 -6.21 3.75 1.00
CA MET A 116 -6.80 2.63 1.75
C MET A 116 -8.29 2.81 2.04
N ARG A 117 -8.83 4.04 1.88
CA ARG A 117 -10.20 4.42 2.27
C ARG A 117 -10.83 5.35 1.23
N PRO A 118 -11.06 4.87 0.00
CA PRO A 118 -11.52 5.70 -1.11
C PRO A 118 -12.87 6.37 -0.82
N VAL A 119 -13.79 5.68 -0.13
CA VAL A 119 -15.11 6.24 0.25
C VAL A 119 -14.96 7.51 1.10
N ILE A 120 -14.03 7.52 2.07
CA ILE A 120 -13.79 8.69 2.92
C ILE A 120 -13.17 9.84 2.11
N LYS A 121 -12.38 9.53 1.06
CA LYS A 121 -11.79 10.52 0.16
C LYS A 121 -12.88 11.22 -0.65
N GLU A 122 -13.81 10.45 -1.22
CA GLU A 122 -14.90 10.93 -2.07
C GLU A 122 -15.86 11.86 -1.32
N ASP A 123 -16.10 11.60 -0.04
CA ASP A 123 -16.95 12.42 0.82
C ASP A 123 -16.32 13.77 1.24
N ARG A 124 -15.06 14.04 0.84
CA ARG A 124 -14.31 15.22 1.29
C ARG A 124 -13.76 16.04 0.13
N THR A 125 -14.01 17.35 0.21
CA THR A 125 -13.28 18.32 -0.63
C THR A 125 -11.78 18.27 -0.34
N LEU A 126 -10.94 18.69 -1.28
CA LEU A 126 -9.49 18.77 -1.06
C LEU A 126 -9.13 19.58 0.19
N GLN A 127 -9.81 20.71 0.45
CA GLN A 127 -9.58 21.48 1.68
C GLN A 127 -9.95 20.69 2.93
N GLY A 128 -11.02 19.88 2.87
CA GLY A 128 -11.43 18.99 3.94
C GLY A 128 -10.44 17.84 4.17
N GLN A 129 -9.84 17.30 3.10
CA GLN A 129 -8.78 16.29 3.16
C GLN A 129 -7.52 16.84 3.84
N LEU A 130 -7.06 18.03 3.43
CA LEU A 130 -5.90 18.70 4.05
C LEU A 130 -6.11 18.90 5.55
N LYS A 131 -7.24 19.50 5.95
CA LYS A 131 -7.58 19.73 7.37
C LYS A 131 -7.69 18.44 8.16
N PHE A 132 -8.31 17.40 7.58
CA PHE A 132 -8.43 16.09 8.23
C PHE A 132 -7.06 15.48 8.56
N CYS A 133 -6.08 15.69 7.69
CA CYS A 133 -4.70 15.23 7.88
C CYS A 133 -3.80 16.25 8.61
N GLY A 134 -4.38 17.30 9.20
CA GLY A 134 -3.65 18.31 9.97
C GLY A 134 -2.72 19.19 9.13
N ILE A 135 -3.00 19.35 7.84
CA ILE A 135 -2.29 20.25 6.93
C ILE A 135 -3.04 21.60 6.94
N ASP A 136 -2.55 22.52 7.76
CA ASP A 136 -3.13 23.85 7.96
C ASP A 136 -2.25 24.96 7.39
N GLU A 137 -0.99 24.64 7.08
CA GLU A 137 0.02 25.53 6.52
C GLU A 137 -0.27 25.97 5.07
N ILE A 138 -1.22 25.33 4.38
CA ILE A 138 -1.53 25.63 2.97
C ILE A 138 -3.02 25.49 2.64
N LYS A 139 -3.51 26.37 1.76
CA LYS A 139 -4.87 26.28 1.21
C LYS A 139 -4.93 25.31 0.04
N ALA A 140 -6.10 24.73 -0.20
CA ALA A 140 -6.35 23.80 -1.30
C ALA A 140 -5.91 24.33 -2.67
N ASP A 141 -6.16 25.60 -2.99
CA ASP A 141 -5.74 26.20 -4.27
C ASP A 141 -4.20 26.20 -4.43
N THR A 142 -3.49 26.60 -3.38
CA THR A 142 -2.02 26.62 -3.38
C THR A 142 -1.44 25.20 -3.41
N TYR A 143 -2.06 24.24 -2.72
CA TYR A 143 -1.71 22.83 -2.79
C TYR A 143 -1.89 22.29 -4.22
N SER A 144 -3.07 22.47 -4.82
CA SER A 144 -3.38 22.00 -6.16
C SER A 144 -2.39 22.52 -7.21
N LYS A 145 -2.00 23.80 -7.10
CA LYS A 145 -1.10 24.44 -8.06
C LYS A 145 0.37 24.07 -7.88
N ASN A 146 0.83 23.94 -6.63
CA ASN A 146 2.27 23.87 -6.34
C ASN A 146 2.73 22.56 -5.73
N TYR A 147 1.84 21.70 -5.23
CA TYR A 147 2.20 20.50 -4.45
C TYR A 147 1.39 19.25 -4.83
N ALA A 148 0.45 19.34 -5.78
CA ALA A 148 -0.32 18.18 -6.23
C ALA A 148 0.56 17.05 -6.79
N TYR A 149 1.73 17.40 -7.34
CA TYR A 149 2.72 16.44 -7.82
C TYR A 149 3.18 15.49 -6.71
N LEU A 150 3.27 15.93 -5.45
CA LEU A 150 3.61 15.06 -4.33
C LEU A 150 2.58 13.97 -4.14
N GLY A 151 1.30 14.27 -4.34
CA GLY A 151 0.23 13.28 -4.31
C GLY A 151 0.37 12.24 -5.43
N ALA A 152 0.64 12.71 -6.65
CA ALA A 152 0.88 11.84 -7.80
C ALA A 152 2.12 10.96 -7.62
N MET A 153 3.17 11.47 -6.97
CA MET A 153 4.35 10.68 -6.60
C MET A 153 4.00 9.54 -5.66
N VAL A 154 3.12 9.76 -4.66
CA VAL A 154 2.68 8.65 -3.78
C VAL A 154 1.98 7.56 -4.58
N ASP A 155 1.09 7.93 -5.51
CA ASP A 155 0.40 6.94 -6.35
C ASP A 155 1.37 6.11 -7.21
N ILE A 156 2.45 6.73 -7.73
CA ILE A 156 3.50 6.04 -8.48
C ILE A 156 4.30 5.11 -7.55
N ILE A 157 4.78 5.62 -6.41
CA ILE A 157 5.57 4.83 -5.45
C ILE A 157 4.79 3.60 -4.98
N LEU A 158 3.52 3.76 -4.64
CA LEU A 158 2.70 2.62 -4.20
C LEU A 158 2.52 1.61 -5.33
N LYS A 159 2.36 2.04 -6.57
CA LYS A 159 2.27 1.13 -7.72
C LYS A 159 3.58 0.36 -7.94
N ASP A 160 4.73 1.04 -7.86
CA ASP A 160 6.03 0.40 -7.98
C ASP A 160 6.23 -0.64 -6.85
N MET A 161 5.79 -0.34 -5.63
CA MET A 161 5.76 -1.30 -4.52
C MET A 161 4.82 -2.49 -4.78
N GLU A 162 3.67 -2.32 -5.45
CA GLU A 162 2.81 -3.45 -5.86
C GLU A 162 3.52 -4.38 -6.84
N ASP A 163 4.25 -3.82 -7.80
CA ASP A 163 5.05 -4.58 -8.77
C ASP A 163 6.18 -5.35 -8.06
N GLU A 164 6.82 -4.74 -7.06
CA GLU A 164 7.84 -5.40 -6.22
C GLU A 164 7.26 -6.54 -5.36
N ILE A 165 6.08 -6.32 -4.76
CA ILE A 165 5.33 -7.37 -4.05
C ILE A 165 5.03 -8.55 -4.99
N ASP A 166 4.54 -8.27 -6.21
CA ASP A 166 4.26 -9.30 -7.21
C ASP A 166 5.51 -10.10 -7.55
N PHE A 167 6.65 -9.43 -7.73
CA PHE A 167 7.93 -10.07 -7.97
C PHE A 167 8.35 -11.02 -6.83
N TYR A 168 8.46 -10.53 -5.59
CA TYR A 168 8.94 -11.35 -4.47
C TYR A 168 8.01 -12.53 -4.16
N VAL A 169 6.69 -12.29 -4.13
CA VAL A 169 5.70 -13.36 -3.93
C VAL A 169 5.76 -14.36 -5.09
N GLY A 170 5.91 -13.90 -6.33
CA GLY A 170 6.06 -14.77 -7.50
C GLY A 170 7.31 -15.65 -7.43
N GLN A 171 8.43 -15.10 -6.98
CA GLN A 171 9.67 -15.87 -6.75
C GLN A 171 9.48 -16.90 -5.63
N TYR A 172 8.83 -16.53 -4.53
CA TYR A 172 8.55 -17.43 -3.41
C TYR A 172 7.67 -18.60 -3.85
N ARG A 173 6.58 -18.32 -4.59
CA ARG A 173 5.68 -19.35 -5.14
C ARG A 173 6.41 -20.34 -6.05
N LYS A 174 7.31 -19.86 -6.91
CA LYS A 174 8.14 -20.74 -7.76
C LYS A 174 9.03 -21.66 -6.93
N LYS A 175 9.60 -21.16 -5.84
CA LYS A 175 10.45 -21.96 -4.94
C LYS A 175 9.68 -23.03 -4.16
N LEU A 176 8.40 -22.81 -3.85
CA LEU A 176 7.56 -23.82 -3.19
C LEU A 176 7.19 -25.00 -4.09
N ASN A 177 7.10 -24.76 -5.41
CA ASN A 177 6.65 -25.73 -6.39
C ASN A 177 7.79 -26.51 -7.08
N ASN A 178 9.05 -26.18 -6.75
CA ASN A 178 10.26 -26.86 -7.24
C ASN A 178 10.82 -27.76 -6.15
#